data_AF-A0A8S9QXY1-F1
#
_entry.id   AF-A0A8S9QXY1-F1
#
_cell.length_a   1.000
_cell.length_b   1.000
_cell.length_c   1.000
_cell.angle_alpha   90.00
_cell.angle_beta   90.00
_cell.angle_gamma   90.00
#
_symmetry.space_group_name_H-M   'P 1'
#
loop_
_entity.id
_entity.type
_entity.pdbx_description
1 polymer ?
#
loop_
_entity_poly.entity_id
_entity_poly.type
_entity_poly.pdbx_seq_one_letter_code
_entity_poly.pdbx_strand_id
1 'polypeptide(L)'
;MSLEDSKWIFVKQLTITADGDSPNTDGIHIQRCRNVFVHNSNIHTGPSHSSPDVNSKIFNVFNYGAIGNGYADDTKAFMDAWEDTCNYIGSKSTMEIPQGRTFLLQPIGFHGPCKSKKIVFSISGNLTAPYAPYQWKCNEDYCHQWIEFAHINGLYIDGPGTIDGQGPKWWSLNCKKYEQACHRRPRGMVISHSSNVHISNIVVKDSPNFQMSLEDSKWIFVKQLTITADGDSPNTDGIHIQRCRNVFTDAVEIKNIMYKHIHGTAVKKPFVELLCSKSVPCRDIYMNDIDILDQDEGKGKKYHKRSSHPPAECINVRGESNGAIKPKLACLDSERH
;
A
#
# COMPACT_ATOMS: atom_id res chain seq x y z
N MET A 1 11.83 -6.64 -30.87
CA MET A 1 13.24 -7.00 -30.56
C MET A 1 13.38 -8.53 -30.62
N SER A 2 14.39 -9.09 -31.29
CA SER A 2 14.63 -10.55 -31.32
C SER A 2 15.92 -10.91 -30.58
N LEU A 3 15.87 -11.94 -29.74
CA LEU A 3 17.00 -12.49 -29.00
C LEU A 3 17.00 -14.01 -29.20
N GLU A 4 18.06 -14.53 -29.83
CA GLU A 4 18.15 -15.93 -30.21
C GLU A 4 19.45 -16.56 -29.70
N ASP A 5 19.37 -17.83 -29.29
CA ASP A 5 20.49 -18.71 -28.93
C ASP A 5 21.51 -18.10 -27.93
N SER A 6 21.00 -17.32 -26.97
CA SER A 6 21.79 -16.54 -26.01
C SER A 6 21.55 -16.96 -24.55
N LYS A 7 22.54 -16.71 -23.69
CA LYS A 7 22.51 -17.01 -22.24
C LYS A 7 22.83 -15.75 -21.43
N TRP A 8 22.15 -15.57 -20.30
CA TRP A 8 22.35 -14.44 -19.37
C TRP A 8 22.02 -13.07 -19.98
N ILE A 9 20.78 -12.91 -20.42
CA ILE A 9 20.31 -11.64 -20.98
C ILE A 9 19.56 -10.85 -19.90
N PHE A 10 20.03 -9.61 -19.67
CA PHE A 10 19.43 -8.64 -18.77
C PHE A 10 18.97 -7.42 -19.58
N VAL A 11 17.66 -7.22 -19.66
CA VAL A 11 17.06 -6.06 -20.32
C VAL A 11 16.33 -5.23 -19.27
N LYS A 12 16.74 -3.97 -19.11
CA LYS A 12 16.19 -3.05 -18.12
C LYS A 12 15.87 -1.71 -18.77
N GLN A 13 14.75 -1.08 -18.35
CA GLN A 13 14.33 0.24 -18.83
C GLN A 13 14.12 0.32 -20.35
N LEU A 14 13.66 -0.78 -20.95
CA LEU A 14 13.36 -0.81 -22.38
C LEU A 14 11.97 -0.25 -22.64
N THR A 15 11.84 0.63 -23.63
CA THR A 15 10.56 1.07 -24.18
C THR A 15 10.47 0.60 -25.63
N ILE A 16 9.49 -0.23 -25.95
CA ILE A 16 9.18 -0.68 -27.30
C ILE A 16 7.79 -0.17 -27.67
N THR A 17 7.70 0.56 -28.77
CA THR A 17 6.45 1.05 -29.35
C THR A 17 6.36 0.62 -30.81
N ALA A 18 5.20 0.16 -31.24
CA ALA A 18 4.88 -0.09 -32.65
C ALA A 18 3.57 0.63 -33.01
N ASP A 19 3.53 1.23 -34.19
CA ASP A 19 2.33 1.94 -34.69
C ASP A 19 1.19 0.96 -34.99
N GLY A 20 -0.05 1.46 -34.88
CA GLY A 20 -1.29 0.67 -34.92
C GLY A 20 -1.53 -0.11 -36.21
N ASP A 21 -0.85 0.23 -37.30
CA ASP A 21 -0.98 -0.41 -38.62
C ASP A 21 0.17 -1.40 -38.92
N SER A 22 1.04 -1.68 -37.95
CA SER A 22 2.18 -2.58 -38.15
C SER A 22 1.70 -4.03 -38.37
N PRO A 23 1.98 -4.65 -39.53
CA PRO A 23 1.44 -5.98 -39.88
C PRO A 23 2.07 -7.15 -39.11
N ASN A 24 3.16 -6.91 -38.36
CA ASN A 24 3.62 -7.80 -37.30
C ASN A 24 3.84 -6.97 -36.02
N THR A 25 3.33 -7.44 -34.88
CA THR A 25 3.44 -6.75 -33.59
C THR A 25 3.94 -7.70 -32.50
N ASP A 26 4.98 -8.46 -32.79
CA ASP A 26 5.66 -9.25 -31.76
C ASP A 26 6.60 -8.32 -30.99
N GLY A 27 6.15 -7.82 -29.84
CA GLY A 27 6.93 -6.87 -29.03
C GLY A 27 8.33 -7.41 -28.71
N ILE A 28 8.39 -8.59 -28.09
CA ILE A 28 9.62 -9.33 -27.84
C ILE A 28 9.41 -10.79 -28.22
N HIS A 29 10.22 -11.29 -29.15
CA HIS A 29 10.29 -12.70 -29.52
C HIS A 29 11.53 -13.33 -28.89
N ILE A 30 11.35 -14.30 -27.99
CA ILE A 30 12.43 -14.99 -27.27
C ILE A 30 12.32 -16.48 -27.59
N GLN A 31 13.33 -17.04 -28.27
CA GLN A 31 13.37 -18.45 -28.59
C GLN A 31 14.72 -19.06 -28.20
N ARG A 32 14.66 -20.28 -27.65
CA ARG A 32 15.82 -21.11 -27.26
C ARG A 32 16.79 -20.42 -26.27
N CYS A 33 16.34 -19.44 -25.50
CA CYS A 33 17.14 -18.78 -24.45
C CYS A 33 16.98 -19.45 -23.07
N ARG A 34 17.98 -19.27 -22.19
CA ARG A 34 17.92 -19.65 -20.77
C ARG A 34 18.35 -18.46 -19.89
N ASN A 35 17.69 -18.29 -18.74
CA ASN A 35 17.94 -17.23 -17.75
C ASN A 35 17.80 -15.81 -18.36
N VAL A 36 16.58 -15.48 -18.80
CA VAL A 36 16.26 -14.14 -19.35
C VAL A 36 15.41 -13.36 -18.36
N PHE A 37 15.84 -12.14 -18.03
CA PHE A 37 15.17 -11.26 -17.09
C PHE A 37 14.85 -9.93 -17.77
N VAL A 38 13.55 -9.63 -17.89
CA VAL A 38 13.02 -8.35 -18.39
C VAL A 38 12.27 -7.68 -17.24
N HIS A 39 12.72 -6.49 -16.85
CA HIS A 39 12.09 -5.77 -15.74
C HIS A 39 12.07 -4.26 -15.99
N ASN A 40 11.12 -3.57 -15.35
CA ASN A 40 10.92 -2.12 -15.44
C ASN A 40 10.88 -1.60 -16.88
N SER A 41 10.16 -2.31 -17.76
CA SER A 41 10.09 -2.03 -19.20
C SER A 41 8.64 -1.83 -19.63
N ASN A 42 8.40 -0.90 -20.55
CA ASN A 42 7.07 -0.60 -21.11
C ASN A 42 7.03 -1.12 -22.55
N ILE A 43 6.15 -2.10 -22.82
CA ILE A 43 6.01 -2.73 -24.14
C ILE A 43 4.57 -2.48 -24.60
N HIS A 44 4.41 -1.73 -25.69
CA HIS A 44 3.12 -1.38 -26.25
C HIS A 44 3.05 -1.88 -27.69
N THR A 45 2.16 -2.85 -27.96
CA THR A 45 2.07 -3.55 -29.24
C THR A 45 0.63 -3.53 -29.75
N GLY A 46 0.29 -2.52 -30.56
CA GLY A 46 -0.99 -2.38 -31.24
C GLY A 46 -2.25 -2.42 -30.34
N PRO A 47 -3.42 -2.07 -30.86
CA PRO A 47 -4.67 -2.37 -30.17
C PRO A 47 -4.91 -3.87 -30.23
N SER A 48 -4.97 -4.53 -29.08
CA SER A 48 -5.56 -5.85 -28.98
C SER A 48 -7.03 -5.75 -29.39
N HIS A 49 -7.40 -6.21 -30.57
CA HIS A 49 -8.77 -6.64 -30.81
C HIS A 49 -9.03 -7.88 -29.94
N SER A 50 -9.22 -7.67 -28.63
CA SER A 50 -9.63 -8.72 -27.71
C SER A 50 -11.06 -9.09 -28.06
N SER A 51 -11.24 -10.30 -28.59
CA SER A 51 -12.51 -11.01 -28.47
C SER A 51 -13.01 -10.92 -27.02
N PRO A 52 -14.31 -10.72 -26.77
CA PRO A 52 -14.83 -10.67 -25.41
C PRO A 52 -14.43 -11.96 -24.68
N ASP A 53 -13.73 -11.83 -23.54
CA ASP A 53 -13.40 -12.96 -22.69
C ASP A 53 -14.72 -13.50 -22.10
N VAL A 54 -15.25 -14.54 -22.74
CA VAL A 54 -16.56 -15.16 -22.49
C VAL A 54 -16.68 -15.69 -21.04
N ASN A 55 -15.58 -15.72 -20.27
CA ASN A 55 -15.54 -16.19 -18.88
C ASN A 55 -15.19 -15.10 -17.86
N SER A 56 -15.39 -13.83 -18.19
CA SER A 56 -15.24 -12.70 -17.27
C SER A 56 -16.59 -12.11 -16.85
N LYS A 57 -16.71 -11.68 -15.58
CA LYS A 57 -17.94 -11.03 -15.07
C LYS A 57 -17.65 -9.85 -14.15
N ILE A 58 -18.46 -8.80 -14.29
CA ILE A 58 -18.42 -7.58 -13.48
C ILE A 58 -19.62 -7.55 -12.53
N PHE A 59 -19.36 -7.19 -11.27
CA PHE A 59 -20.28 -7.08 -10.16
C PHE A 59 -20.21 -5.65 -9.63
N ASN A 60 -21.02 -4.77 -10.20
CA ASN A 60 -21.08 -3.37 -9.81
C ASN A 60 -21.88 -3.21 -8.51
N VAL A 61 -21.32 -2.52 -7.51
CA VAL A 61 -21.94 -2.36 -6.19
C VAL A 61 -23.33 -1.70 -6.21
N PHE A 62 -23.65 -0.90 -7.24
CA PHE A 62 -25.00 -0.34 -7.41
C PHE A 62 -26.07 -1.41 -7.68
N ASN A 63 -25.71 -2.51 -8.35
CA ASN A 63 -26.62 -3.62 -8.60
C ASN A 63 -26.99 -4.37 -7.31
N TYR A 64 -26.26 -4.11 -6.22
CA TYR A 64 -26.46 -4.67 -4.89
C TYR A 64 -27.06 -3.65 -3.90
N GLY A 65 -27.48 -2.48 -4.40
CA GLY A 65 -28.19 -1.48 -3.60
C GLY A 65 -27.30 -0.45 -2.90
N ALA A 66 -26.02 -0.35 -3.25
CA ALA A 66 -25.18 0.73 -2.75
C ALA A 66 -25.73 2.10 -3.19
N ILE A 67 -25.66 3.10 -2.31
CA ILE A 67 -26.15 4.46 -2.55
C ILE A 67 -24.99 5.37 -2.97
N GLY A 68 -23.81 5.25 -2.36
CA GLY A 68 -22.61 5.97 -2.77
C GLY A 68 -22.67 7.48 -2.54
N ASN A 69 -23.34 7.91 -1.46
CA ASN A 69 -23.45 9.32 -1.07
C ASN A 69 -22.52 9.75 0.07
N GLY A 70 -21.75 8.82 0.64
CA GLY A 70 -20.81 9.05 1.74
C GLY A 70 -21.44 9.11 3.14
N TYR A 71 -22.75 8.90 3.25
CA TYR A 71 -23.50 8.99 4.52
C TYR A 71 -24.32 7.73 4.81
N ALA A 72 -24.91 7.12 3.79
CA ALA A 72 -25.65 5.88 3.93
C ALA A 72 -24.68 4.71 4.11
N ASP A 73 -25.02 3.79 5.01
CA ASP A 73 -24.22 2.59 5.26
C ASP A 73 -24.34 1.61 4.08
N ASP A 74 -23.31 1.60 3.23
CA ASP A 74 -23.26 0.79 2.00
C ASP A 74 -22.69 -0.62 2.26
N THR A 75 -22.37 -0.95 3.51
CA THR A 75 -21.64 -2.17 3.88
C THR A 75 -22.35 -3.44 3.41
N LYS A 76 -23.68 -3.52 3.54
CA LYS A 76 -24.44 -4.70 3.12
C LYS A 76 -24.37 -4.93 1.61
N ALA A 77 -24.51 -3.88 0.81
CA ALA A 77 -24.38 -3.97 -0.65
C ALA A 77 -22.98 -4.44 -1.08
N PHE A 78 -21.94 -3.99 -0.38
CA PHE A 78 -20.57 -4.43 -0.62
C PHE A 78 -20.34 -5.90 -0.25
N MET A 79 -20.91 -6.37 0.86
CA MET A 79 -20.84 -7.79 1.24
C MET A 79 -21.53 -8.68 0.19
N ASP A 80 -22.73 -8.29 -0.27
CA ASP A 80 -23.49 -9.07 -1.25
C ASP A 80 -22.78 -9.10 -2.62
N ALA A 81 -22.23 -7.96 -3.05
CA ALA A 81 -21.42 -7.87 -4.26
C ALA A 81 -20.15 -8.73 -4.18
N TRP A 82 -19.48 -8.74 -3.02
CA TRP A 82 -18.30 -9.56 -2.79
C TRP A 82 -18.62 -11.05 -2.83
N GLU A 83 -19.71 -11.47 -2.20
CA GLU A 83 -20.12 -12.88 -2.16
C GLU A 83 -20.27 -13.44 -3.58
N ASP A 84 -20.98 -12.72 -4.45
CA ASP A 84 -21.15 -13.11 -5.85
C ASP A 84 -19.84 -13.04 -6.65
N THR A 85 -19.02 -12.00 -6.40
CA THR A 85 -17.69 -11.85 -7.03
C THR A 85 -16.78 -13.02 -6.70
N CYS A 86 -16.74 -13.42 -5.43
CA CYS A 86 -15.88 -14.48 -4.93
C CYS A 86 -16.39 -15.87 -5.34
N ASN A 87 -17.72 -16.05 -5.46
CA ASN A 87 -18.35 -17.29 -5.89
C ASN A 87 -18.45 -17.48 -7.41
N TYR A 88 -18.08 -16.49 -8.21
CA TYR A 88 -18.10 -16.61 -9.67
C TYR A 88 -17.13 -17.69 -10.17
N ILE A 89 -17.64 -18.58 -11.03
CA ILE A 89 -16.86 -19.63 -11.69
C ILE A 89 -16.53 -19.13 -13.10
N GLY A 90 -15.35 -18.54 -13.25
CA GLY A 90 -14.82 -18.06 -14.53
C GLY A 90 -13.36 -17.66 -14.42
N SER A 91 -12.77 -17.23 -15.54
CA SER A 91 -11.36 -16.83 -15.64
C SER A 91 -11.07 -15.58 -14.80
N LYS A 92 -12.06 -14.68 -14.67
CA LYS A 92 -11.93 -13.39 -13.98
C LYS A 92 -13.27 -12.93 -13.41
N SER A 93 -13.31 -12.54 -12.14
CA SER A 93 -14.41 -11.74 -11.58
C SER A 93 -13.92 -10.33 -11.21
N THR A 94 -14.80 -9.34 -11.32
CA THR A 94 -14.48 -7.95 -10.98
C THR A 94 -15.60 -7.36 -10.13
N MET A 95 -15.31 -7.01 -8.89
CA MET A 95 -16.17 -6.13 -8.09
C MET A 95 -15.84 -4.69 -8.47
N GLU A 96 -16.83 -3.94 -8.94
CA GLU A 96 -16.62 -2.60 -9.47
C GLU A 96 -17.19 -1.55 -8.50
N ILE A 97 -16.33 -0.62 -8.08
CA ILE A 97 -16.67 0.57 -7.29
C ILE A 97 -16.53 1.81 -8.20
N PRO A 98 -17.65 2.36 -8.72
CA PRO A 98 -17.60 3.38 -9.76
C PRO A 98 -17.11 4.75 -9.27
N GLN A 99 -16.52 5.52 -10.21
CA GLN A 99 -16.06 6.88 -9.98
C GLN A 99 -17.18 7.88 -9.65
N GLY A 100 -16.79 9.01 -9.05
CA GLY A 100 -17.71 10.13 -8.74
C GLY A 100 -18.65 9.88 -7.56
N ARG A 101 -18.38 8.85 -6.77
CA ARG A 101 -19.21 8.38 -5.65
C ARG A 101 -18.35 8.09 -4.44
N THR A 102 -18.94 8.22 -3.26
CA THR A 102 -18.29 7.93 -1.98
C THR A 102 -19.14 6.93 -1.21
N PHE A 103 -18.57 5.81 -0.79
CA PHE A 103 -19.28 4.73 -0.13
C PHE A 103 -18.86 4.65 1.33
N LEU A 104 -19.80 4.85 2.25
CA LEU A 104 -19.52 4.70 3.68
C LEU A 104 -19.59 3.22 4.04
N LEU A 105 -18.47 2.69 4.52
CA LEU A 105 -18.37 1.28 4.93
C LEU A 105 -18.07 1.19 6.42
N GLN A 106 -18.85 0.38 7.12
CA GLN A 106 -18.52 -0.13 8.44
C GLN A 106 -17.35 -1.12 8.34
N PRO A 107 -16.72 -1.50 9.46
CA PRO A 107 -15.75 -2.59 9.51
C PRO A 107 -16.23 -3.81 8.72
N ILE A 108 -15.44 -4.24 7.73
CA ILE A 108 -15.83 -5.23 6.73
C ILE A 108 -14.65 -6.14 6.36
N GLY A 109 -14.96 -7.43 6.21
CA GLY A 109 -14.02 -8.45 5.74
C GLY A 109 -14.48 -9.05 4.41
N PHE A 110 -13.60 -8.98 3.41
CA PHE A 110 -13.72 -9.64 2.12
C PHE A 110 -12.92 -10.94 2.16
N HIS A 111 -13.60 -12.04 2.46
CA HIS A 111 -12.95 -13.33 2.70
C HIS A 111 -13.10 -14.28 1.52
N GLY A 112 -12.03 -15.04 1.26
CA GLY A 112 -12.03 -16.22 0.41
C GLY A 112 -12.24 -17.51 1.20
N PRO A 113 -11.98 -18.70 0.60
CA PRO A 113 -11.42 -18.88 -0.73
C PRO A 113 -12.42 -18.58 -1.85
N CYS A 114 -11.96 -17.88 -2.89
CA CYS A 114 -12.77 -17.58 -4.07
C CYS A 114 -12.62 -18.64 -5.17
N LYS A 115 -13.66 -18.82 -5.98
CA LYS A 115 -13.71 -19.82 -7.06
C LYS A 115 -12.97 -19.37 -8.31
N SER A 116 -12.99 -18.07 -8.61
CA SER A 116 -12.17 -17.51 -9.69
C SER A 116 -10.70 -17.45 -9.27
N LYS A 117 -9.79 -17.58 -10.25
CA LYS A 117 -8.34 -17.47 -10.03
C LYS A 117 -7.83 -16.02 -10.12
N LYS A 118 -8.67 -15.10 -10.61
CA LYS A 118 -8.34 -13.67 -10.72
C LYS A 118 -9.54 -12.85 -10.27
N ILE A 119 -9.43 -12.30 -9.07
CA ILE A 119 -10.46 -11.46 -8.45
C ILE A 119 -9.96 -10.03 -8.52
N VAL A 120 -10.68 -9.17 -9.22
CA VAL A 120 -10.36 -7.74 -9.30
C VAL A 120 -11.32 -6.95 -8.41
N PHE A 121 -10.78 -6.28 -7.41
CA PHE A 121 -11.47 -5.28 -6.62
C PHE A 121 -11.14 -3.91 -7.22
N SER A 122 -11.99 -3.44 -8.14
CA SER A 122 -11.73 -2.26 -8.96
C SER A 122 -12.26 -0.99 -8.29
N ILE A 123 -11.36 -0.10 -7.86
CA ILE A 123 -11.70 1.10 -7.09
C ILE A 123 -11.49 2.33 -7.96
N SER A 124 -12.58 2.89 -8.50
CA SER A 124 -12.55 4.20 -9.17
C SER A 124 -13.22 5.31 -8.36
N GLY A 125 -14.09 4.95 -7.41
CA GLY A 125 -14.71 5.86 -6.44
C GLY A 125 -13.92 5.99 -5.14
N ASN A 126 -14.59 6.50 -4.10
CA ASN A 126 -14.03 6.66 -2.77
C ASN A 126 -14.71 5.71 -1.77
N LEU A 127 -13.94 5.03 -0.94
CA LEU A 127 -14.41 4.35 0.26
C LEU A 127 -14.08 5.22 1.46
N THR A 128 -15.04 5.42 2.36
CA THR A 128 -14.84 6.21 3.58
C THR A 128 -15.28 5.42 4.81
N ALA A 129 -14.51 5.51 5.88
CA ALA A 129 -14.88 4.95 7.17
C ALA A 129 -15.88 5.88 7.90
N PRO A 130 -16.52 5.42 8.99
CA PRO A 130 -17.33 6.30 9.83
C PRO A 130 -16.47 7.39 10.46
N TYR A 131 -17.01 8.61 10.50
CA TYR A 131 -16.29 9.81 10.87
C TYR A 131 -15.72 9.80 12.30
N ALA A 132 -16.43 9.18 13.26
CA ALA A 132 -16.03 9.17 14.65
C ALA A 132 -16.09 7.77 15.29
N PRO A 133 -15.26 7.47 16.31
CA PRO A 133 -15.16 6.14 16.92
C PRO A 133 -16.50 5.50 17.31
N TYR A 134 -17.41 6.26 17.90
CA TYR A 134 -18.71 5.77 18.38
C TYR A 134 -19.69 5.40 17.25
N GLN A 135 -19.38 5.73 15.99
CA GLN A 135 -20.19 5.38 14.82
C GLN A 135 -19.76 4.06 14.16
N TRP A 136 -18.62 3.51 14.58
CA TRP A 136 -18.11 2.24 14.09
C TRP A 136 -18.89 1.10 14.72
N LYS A 137 -19.53 0.28 13.88
CA LYS A 137 -20.27 -0.92 14.28
C LYS A 137 -19.29 -2.11 14.29
N CYS A 138 -18.68 -2.36 15.45
CA CYS A 138 -17.80 -3.51 15.65
C CYS A 138 -18.64 -4.76 15.99
N ASN A 139 -18.24 -5.94 15.49
CA ASN A 139 -18.89 -7.20 15.85
C ASN A 139 -18.57 -7.67 17.28
N GLU A 140 -17.53 -7.08 17.90
CA GLU A 140 -17.11 -7.27 19.30
C GLU A 140 -17.04 -5.90 20.02
N ASP A 141 -16.60 -5.86 21.29
CA ASP A 141 -16.39 -4.62 22.07
C ASP A 141 -15.38 -3.63 21.42
N TYR A 142 -14.68 -4.02 20.35
CA TYR A 142 -13.72 -3.19 19.64
C TYR A 142 -13.44 -3.67 18.21
N CYS A 143 -12.96 -2.75 17.37
CA CYS A 143 -12.60 -2.99 15.98
C CYS A 143 -11.07 -3.12 15.85
N HIS A 144 -10.59 -4.26 15.36
CA HIS A 144 -9.16 -4.46 15.09
C HIS A 144 -8.70 -3.85 13.77
N GLN A 145 -9.58 -3.82 12.77
CA GLN A 145 -9.34 -3.28 11.43
C GLN A 145 -10.63 -2.76 10.81
N TRP A 146 -10.50 -1.90 9.80
CA TRP A 146 -11.61 -1.39 9.02
C TRP A 146 -11.92 -2.26 7.81
N ILE A 147 -10.99 -2.41 6.86
CA ILE A 147 -11.17 -3.26 5.67
C ILE A 147 -10.16 -4.39 5.73
N GLU A 148 -10.64 -5.63 5.64
CA GLU A 148 -9.79 -6.81 5.53
C GLU A 148 -10.03 -7.57 4.23
N PHE A 149 -8.96 -8.01 3.58
CA PHE A 149 -8.98 -9.05 2.55
C PHE A 149 -8.24 -10.28 3.08
N ALA A 150 -8.93 -11.40 3.23
CA ALA A 150 -8.36 -12.60 3.86
C ALA A 150 -8.57 -13.87 3.06
N HIS A 151 -7.58 -14.78 3.07
CA HIS A 151 -7.68 -16.12 2.47
C HIS A 151 -7.95 -16.13 0.95
N ILE A 152 -7.40 -15.16 0.20
CA ILE A 152 -7.61 -15.04 -1.24
C ILE A 152 -6.33 -15.42 -2.00
N ASN A 153 -6.49 -16.17 -3.08
CA ASN A 153 -5.41 -16.45 -4.03
C ASN A 153 -5.72 -15.80 -5.39
N GLY A 154 -4.91 -14.82 -5.82
CA GLY A 154 -5.14 -14.10 -7.07
C GLY A 154 -6.00 -12.83 -6.92
N LEU A 155 -5.77 -12.05 -5.87
CA LEU A 155 -6.43 -10.76 -5.62
C LEU A 155 -5.73 -9.62 -6.36
N TYR A 156 -6.50 -8.76 -7.03
CA TYR A 156 -6.05 -7.53 -7.68
C TYR A 156 -6.87 -6.36 -7.13
N ILE A 157 -6.28 -5.50 -6.32
CA ILE A 157 -6.90 -4.23 -5.88
C ILE A 157 -6.36 -3.15 -6.82
N ASP A 158 -7.21 -2.59 -7.68
CA ASP A 158 -6.74 -1.74 -8.77
C ASP A 158 -7.69 -0.57 -9.08
N GLY A 159 -7.11 0.61 -9.31
CA GLY A 159 -7.82 1.77 -9.83
C GLY A 159 -7.54 3.05 -9.04
N PRO A 160 -7.84 4.23 -9.61
CA PRO A 160 -7.43 5.54 -9.09
C PRO A 160 -8.16 5.99 -7.80
N GLY A 161 -9.02 5.14 -7.25
CA GLY A 161 -9.88 5.46 -6.13
C GLY A 161 -9.16 5.61 -4.80
N THR A 162 -9.90 6.14 -3.82
CA THR A 162 -9.38 6.44 -2.47
C THR A 162 -10.01 5.55 -1.41
N ILE A 163 -9.20 5.11 -0.45
CA ILE A 163 -9.62 4.45 0.80
C ILE A 163 -9.28 5.40 1.95
N ASP A 164 -10.29 6.06 2.52
CA ASP A 164 -10.17 7.08 3.57
C ASP A 164 -10.65 6.55 4.94
N GLY A 165 -9.72 6.36 5.87
CA GLY A 165 -9.99 5.81 7.19
C GLY A 165 -10.55 6.79 8.22
N GLN A 166 -10.71 8.09 7.90
CA GLN A 166 -11.32 9.10 8.77
C GLN A 166 -10.72 9.16 10.20
N GLY A 167 -9.40 9.07 10.29
CA GLY A 167 -8.60 9.01 11.51
C GLY A 167 -8.58 10.25 12.41
N PRO A 168 -8.78 11.51 11.97
CA PRO A 168 -8.63 12.69 12.84
C PRO A 168 -9.40 12.64 14.16
N LYS A 169 -10.63 12.11 14.16
CA LYS A 169 -11.41 11.96 15.39
C LYS A 169 -10.86 10.89 16.33
N TRP A 170 -10.31 9.81 15.79
CA TRP A 170 -9.58 8.81 16.56
C TRP A 170 -8.30 9.38 17.18
N TRP A 171 -7.57 10.21 16.44
CA TRP A 171 -6.32 10.83 16.88
C TRP A 171 -6.53 11.88 17.98
N SER A 172 -7.68 12.55 17.96
CA SER A 172 -8.06 13.57 18.96
C SER A 172 -8.52 13.01 20.31
N LEU A 173 -8.57 11.68 20.47
CA LEU A 173 -9.00 11.05 21.73
C LEU A 173 -8.01 11.37 22.86
N ASN A 174 -8.52 11.74 24.03
CA ASN A 174 -7.68 12.02 25.18
C ASN A 174 -7.13 10.71 25.78
N CYS A 175 -5.95 10.30 25.34
CA CYS A 175 -5.30 9.07 25.76
C CYS A 175 -4.89 9.04 27.23
N LYS A 176 -4.81 10.20 27.92
CA LYS A 176 -4.58 10.23 29.38
C LYS A 176 -5.81 9.79 30.17
N LYS A 177 -7.01 10.01 29.61
CA LYS A 177 -8.29 9.64 30.24
C LYS A 177 -8.85 8.33 29.71
N TYR A 178 -8.54 8.00 28.45
CA TYR A 178 -9.07 6.83 27.74
C TYR A 178 -7.93 6.04 27.09
N GLU A 179 -6.97 5.61 27.92
CA GLU A 179 -5.77 4.88 27.48
C GLU A 179 -6.13 3.68 26.59
N GLN A 180 -7.05 2.82 27.04
CA GLN A 180 -7.50 1.65 26.27
C GLN A 180 -8.09 2.00 24.89
N ALA A 181 -8.80 3.11 24.75
CA ALA A 181 -9.37 3.52 23.47
C ALA A 181 -8.28 3.96 22.46
N CYS A 182 -7.17 4.51 22.95
CA CYS A 182 -6.03 4.89 22.13
C CYS A 182 -5.16 3.70 21.69
N HIS A 183 -5.07 2.66 22.52
CA HIS A 183 -4.36 1.41 22.18
C HIS A 183 -5.16 0.51 21.21
N ARG A 184 -6.46 0.73 21.07
CA ARG A 184 -7.37 -0.10 20.26
C ARG A 184 -7.82 0.56 18.95
N ARG A 185 -7.03 1.51 18.42
CA ARG A 185 -7.36 2.17 17.15
C ARG A 185 -7.30 1.15 16.00
N PRO A 186 -8.34 1.04 15.17
CA PRO A 186 -8.40 0.07 14.09
C PRO A 186 -7.36 0.38 13.01
N ARG A 187 -6.77 -0.67 12.45
CA ARG A 187 -5.95 -0.59 11.23
C ARG A 187 -6.83 -0.24 10.03
N GLY A 188 -6.29 0.46 9.04
CA GLY A 188 -7.01 0.86 7.83
C GLY A 188 -7.36 -0.32 6.93
N MET A 189 -6.44 -0.68 6.02
CA MET A 189 -6.60 -1.81 5.12
C MET A 189 -5.65 -2.95 5.49
N VAL A 190 -6.17 -4.17 5.62
CA VAL A 190 -5.39 -5.36 5.98
C VAL A 190 -5.51 -6.43 4.88
N ILE A 191 -4.38 -6.97 4.44
CA ILE A 191 -4.30 -8.16 3.60
C ILE A 191 -3.74 -9.29 4.46
N SER A 192 -4.52 -10.35 4.71
CA SER A 192 -4.12 -11.46 5.58
C SER A 192 -4.23 -12.81 4.87
N HIS A 193 -3.34 -13.75 5.21
CA HIS A 193 -3.42 -15.17 4.80
C HIS A 193 -3.62 -15.41 3.28
N SER A 194 -3.10 -14.52 2.44
CA SER A 194 -3.41 -14.46 1.01
C SER A 194 -2.18 -14.72 0.14
N SER A 195 -2.39 -15.07 -1.13
CA SER A 195 -1.30 -15.25 -2.08
C SER A 195 -1.57 -14.67 -3.45
N ASN A 196 -0.49 -14.30 -4.16
CA ASN A 196 -0.59 -13.70 -5.50
C ASN A 196 -1.49 -12.46 -5.48
N VAL A 197 -1.13 -11.49 -4.63
CA VAL A 197 -1.87 -10.26 -4.41
C VAL A 197 -1.19 -9.13 -5.19
N HIS A 198 -1.97 -8.37 -5.95
CA HIS A 198 -1.52 -7.22 -6.71
C HIS A 198 -2.31 -6.00 -6.23
N ILE A 199 -1.61 -4.95 -5.83
CA ILE A 199 -2.19 -3.68 -5.38
C ILE A 199 -1.64 -2.60 -6.29
N SER A 200 -2.51 -1.91 -7.01
CA SER A 200 -2.08 -0.86 -7.92
C SER A 200 -2.97 0.37 -8.00
N ASN A 201 -2.34 1.53 -8.19
CA ASN A 201 -2.97 2.79 -8.56
C ASN A 201 -3.97 3.38 -7.54
N ILE A 202 -4.00 2.91 -6.29
CA ILE A 202 -4.93 3.40 -5.27
C ILE A 202 -4.29 4.44 -4.34
N VAL A 203 -5.15 5.22 -3.67
CA VAL A 203 -4.78 6.08 -2.55
C VAL A 203 -5.31 5.49 -1.25
N VAL A 204 -4.47 5.35 -0.23
CA VAL A 204 -4.89 5.00 1.14
C VAL A 204 -4.54 6.15 2.05
N LYS A 205 -5.50 6.65 2.82
CA LYS A 205 -5.24 7.79 3.69
C LYS A 205 -5.96 7.77 5.02
N ASP A 206 -5.38 8.51 5.95
CA ASP A 206 -6.00 8.93 7.20
C ASP A 206 -6.60 7.77 8.01
N SER A 207 -5.97 6.59 8.01
CA SER A 207 -6.39 5.48 8.87
C SER A 207 -6.20 5.78 10.36
N PRO A 208 -7.07 5.28 11.25
CA PRO A 208 -6.96 5.53 12.69
C PRO A 208 -5.64 5.05 13.33
N ASN A 209 -5.04 4.02 12.72
CA ASN A 209 -3.74 3.43 13.07
C ASN A 209 -2.94 3.19 11.77
N PHE A 210 -2.31 2.02 11.61
CA PHE A 210 -1.60 1.66 10.37
C PHE A 210 -2.46 1.86 9.13
N GLN A 211 -1.90 2.50 8.11
CA GLN A 211 -2.63 2.79 6.87
C GLN A 211 -2.92 1.49 6.11
N MET A 212 -1.89 0.65 5.97
CA MET A 212 -2.00 -0.67 5.38
C MET A 212 -1.23 -1.71 6.23
N SER A 213 -1.74 -2.94 6.30
CA SER A 213 -1.02 -4.07 6.88
C SER A 213 -1.02 -5.28 5.95
N LEU A 214 0.13 -5.91 5.77
CA LEU A 214 0.33 -7.13 4.99
C LEU A 214 0.78 -8.23 5.94
N GLU A 215 -0.04 -9.27 6.09
CA GLU A 215 0.10 -10.26 7.15
C GLU A 215 0.00 -11.69 6.59
N ASP A 216 0.89 -12.58 7.03
CA ASP A 216 0.81 -14.04 6.76
C ASP A 216 0.60 -14.41 5.27
N SER A 217 1.14 -13.58 4.36
CA SER A 217 0.83 -13.61 2.93
C SER A 217 2.08 -13.80 2.07
N LYS A 218 1.91 -14.27 0.84
CA LYS A 218 3.03 -14.56 -0.09
C LYS A 218 2.78 -14.05 -1.50
N TRP A 219 3.85 -13.61 -2.18
CA TRP A 219 3.74 -13.08 -3.55
C TRP A 219 2.82 -11.87 -3.61
N ILE A 220 3.23 -10.80 -2.94
CA ILE A 220 2.52 -9.52 -2.94
C ILE A 220 3.29 -8.54 -3.83
N PHE A 221 2.58 -7.90 -4.75
CA PHE A 221 3.10 -6.92 -5.69
C PHE A 221 2.36 -5.60 -5.46
N VAL A 222 3.09 -4.53 -5.15
CA VAL A 222 2.50 -3.21 -4.91
C VAL A 222 3.11 -2.21 -5.87
N LYS A 223 2.28 -1.47 -6.61
CA LYS A 223 2.73 -0.43 -7.55
C LYS A 223 1.85 0.81 -7.53
N GLN A 224 2.42 2.01 -7.69
CA GLN A 224 1.62 3.25 -7.80
C GLN A 224 0.62 3.42 -6.65
N LEU A 225 1.04 3.01 -5.44
CA LEU A 225 0.27 3.21 -4.22
C LEU A 225 0.67 4.56 -3.63
N THR A 226 -0.32 5.38 -3.27
CA THR A 226 -0.10 6.62 -2.52
C THR A 226 -0.61 6.44 -1.09
N ILE A 227 0.23 6.73 -0.10
CA ILE A 227 -0.16 6.75 1.31
C ILE A 227 -0.01 8.15 1.86
N THR A 228 -1.08 8.68 2.46
CA THR A 228 -1.05 9.97 3.15
C THR A 228 -1.67 9.88 4.54
N ALA A 229 -1.16 10.66 5.48
CA ALA A 229 -1.81 10.90 6.76
C ALA A 229 -1.69 12.39 7.09
N ASP A 230 -2.54 12.89 7.97
CA ASP A 230 -2.31 14.20 8.59
C ASP A 230 -1.01 14.18 9.41
N GLY A 231 -0.24 15.28 9.41
CA GLY A 231 1.00 15.40 10.17
C GLY A 231 0.81 15.26 11.69
N ASP A 232 -0.40 15.54 12.20
CA ASP A 232 -0.68 15.37 13.63
C ASP A 232 -1.10 13.94 14.03
N SER A 233 -1.16 13.00 13.08
CA SER A 233 -1.60 11.64 13.37
C SER A 233 -0.61 10.84 14.25
N PRO A 234 -1.06 10.18 15.34
CA PRO A 234 -0.23 9.32 16.17
C PRO A 234 -0.10 7.90 15.59
N ASN A 235 1.09 7.30 15.66
CA ASN A 235 1.40 5.90 15.29
C ASN A 235 1.23 5.55 13.79
N THR A 236 1.88 6.33 12.92
CA THR A 236 1.70 6.30 11.46
C THR A 236 2.62 5.33 10.73
N ASP A 237 2.62 4.04 11.07
CA ASP A 237 3.25 3.09 10.14
C ASP A 237 2.44 3.11 8.83
N GLY A 238 3.09 3.49 7.73
CA GLY A 238 2.45 3.53 6.41
C GLY A 238 2.03 2.12 5.98
N ILE A 239 2.99 1.21 5.85
CA ILE A 239 2.73 -0.21 5.55
C ILE A 239 3.40 -1.05 6.64
N HIS A 240 2.59 -1.73 7.45
CA HIS A 240 3.09 -2.74 8.40
C HIS A 240 3.17 -4.10 7.70
N ILE A 241 4.36 -4.71 7.62
CA ILE A 241 4.56 -6.00 6.96
C ILE A 241 5.05 -7.03 7.98
N GLN A 242 4.26 -8.08 8.22
CA GLN A 242 4.62 -9.15 9.15
C GLN A 242 4.35 -10.54 8.59
N ARG A 243 5.27 -11.47 8.86
CA ARG A 243 5.18 -12.89 8.44
C ARG A 243 4.91 -13.11 6.94
N CYS A 244 5.30 -12.17 6.09
CA CYS A 244 5.19 -12.30 4.64
C CYS A 244 6.42 -12.97 4.00
N ARG A 245 6.23 -13.54 2.79
CA ARG A 245 7.33 -14.04 1.93
C ARG A 245 7.18 -13.48 0.51
N ASN A 246 8.26 -12.98 -0.07
CA ASN A 246 8.31 -12.43 -1.44
C ASN A 246 7.33 -11.26 -1.66
N VAL A 247 7.65 -10.11 -1.07
CA VAL A 247 6.93 -8.84 -1.28
C VAL A 247 7.76 -7.96 -2.20
N PHE A 248 7.16 -7.50 -3.30
CA PHE A 248 7.77 -6.63 -4.30
C PHE A 248 7.03 -5.31 -4.36
N THR A 249 7.75 -4.20 -4.20
CA THR A 249 7.20 -2.84 -4.30
C THR A 249 7.91 -2.09 -5.43
N ASP A 250 7.15 -1.40 -6.29
CA ASP A 250 7.71 -0.53 -7.32
C ASP A 250 6.89 0.76 -7.39
N ALA A 251 7.51 1.93 -7.27
CA ALA A 251 6.82 3.22 -7.33
C ALA A 251 5.69 3.43 -6.27
N VAL A 252 6.00 3.25 -4.98
CA VAL A 252 5.13 3.68 -3.86
C VAL A 252 5.47 5.13 -3.52
N GLU A 253 4.49 6.03 -3.59
CA GLU A 253 4.65 7.44 -3.20
C GLU A 253 4.31 7.60 -1.71
N ILE A 254 5.27 8.08 -0.92
CA ILE A 254 5.10 8.45 0.49
C ILE A 254 5.28 9.96 0.59
N LYS A 255 4.25 10.67 1.08
CA LYS A 255 4.32 12.11 1.32
C LYS A 255 3.49 12.58 2.50
N ASN A 256 3.80 13.78 2.99
CA ASN A 256 3.11 14.45 4.08
C ASN A 256 3.15 13.62 5.38
N ILE A 257 4.36 13.22 5.79
CA ILE A 257 4.58 12.45 7.01
C ILE A 257 5.30 13.33 8.01
N MET A 258 4.82 13.39 9.25
CA MET A 258 5.49 14.11 10.33
C MET A 258 5.89 13.16 11.45
N TYR A 259 7.17 13.16 11.80
CA TYR A 259 7.73 12.49 12.96
C TYR A 259 7.96 13.54 14.04
N LYS A 260 7.34 13.37 15.22
CA LYS A 260 7.51 14.31 16.35
C LYS A 260 7.76 13.64 17.69
N HIS A 261 8.64 14.22 18.52
CA HIS A 261 8.88 13.83 19.91
C HIS A 261 9.31 12.38 20.11
N ILE A 262 10.22 11.89 19.27
CA ILE A 262 10.75 10.52 19.37
C ILE A 262 12.07 10.57 20.13
N HIS A 263 12.08 10.07 21.37
CA HIS A 263 13.26 10.06 22.24
C HIS A 263 13.59 8.63 22.71
N GLY A 264 14.87 8.29 22.79
CA GLY A 264 15.27 6.97 23.30
C GLY A 264 16.72 6.60 23.02
N THR A 265 17.02 5.30 23.10
CA THR A 265 18.36 4.76 22.83
C THR A 265 18.28 3.59 21.86
N ALA A 266 19.27 3.44 20.98
CA ALA A 266 19.39 2.33 20.04
C ALA A 266 20.76 1.63 20.16
N VAL A 267 20.78 0.31 19.91
CA VAL A 267 22.00 -0.53 20.04
C VAL A 267 22.69 -0.77 18.70
N LYS A 268 21.95 -0.69 17.59
CA LYS A 268 22.40 -1.09 16.26
C LYS A 268 22.09 -0.01 15.22
N LYS A 269 23.10 0.37 14.44
CA LYS A 269 23.00 1.35 13.33
C LYS A 269 22.44 0.70 12.05
N PRO A 270 21.76 1.48 11.19
CA PRO A 270 21.34 2.88 11.41
C PRO A 270 20.23 3.01 12.46
N PHE A 271 20.21 4.09 13.23
CA PHE A 271 19.19 4.37 14.25
C PHE A 271 17.94 5.00 13.64
N VAL A 272 18.13 5.79 12.59
CA VAL A 272 17.07 6.37 11.77
C VAL A 272 17.40 6.12 10.31
N GLU A 273 16.46 5.52 9.57
CA GLU A 273 16.68 5.13 8.17
C GLU A 273 15.45 5.50 7.34
N LEU A 274 15.60 6.40 6.36
CA LEU A 274 14.55 6.80 5.43
C LEU A 274 14.96 6.49 3.97
N LEU A 275 14.57 5.31 3.47
CA LEU A 275 14.96 4.86 2.13
C LEU A 275 13.77 4.85 1.17
N CYS A 276 13.81 5.73 0.18
CA CYS A 276 12.76 5.87 -0.82
C CYS A 276 13.25 5.53 -2.23
N SER A 277 12.30 5.25 -3.13
CA SER A 277 12.61 4.88 -4.51
C SER A 277 13.24 6.04 -5.27
N LYS A 278 14.20 5.76 -6.15
CA LYS A 278 14.73 6.77 -7.09
C LYS A 278 13.69 7.20 -8.13
N SER A 279 12.80 6.30 -8.53
CA SER A 279 11.74 6.58 -9.51
C SER A 279 10.57 7.35 -8.90
N VAL A 280 10.35 7.21 -7.58
CA VAL A 280 9.30 7.91 -6.82
C VAL A 280 9.89 8.31 -5.46
N PRO A 281 10.53 9.49 -5.37
CA PRO A 281 11.11 9.97 -4.12
C PRO A 281 10.03 10.32 -3.10
N CYS A 282 10.33 10.17 -1.82
CA CYS A 282 9.46 10.66 -0.75
C CYS A 282 9.50 12.20 -0.69
N ARG A 283 8.38 12.83 -0.37
CA ARG A 283 8.23 14.29 -0.31
C ARG A 283 7.52 14.73 0.96
N ASP A 284 7.65 15.99 1.34
CA ASP A 284 6.92 16.58 2.47
C ASP A 284 7.08 15.73 3.76
N ILE A 285 8.32 15.29 4.03
CA ILE A 285 8.68 14.56 5.25
C ILE A 285 9.16 15.56 6.29
N TYR A 286 8.47 15.65 7.42
CA TYR A 286 8.76 16.59 8.49
C TYR A 286 9.30 15.84 9.72
N MET A 287 10.41 16.29 10.28
CA MET A 287 10.94 15.76 11.55
C MET A 287 11.05 16.87 12.60
N ASN A 288 10.47 16.66 13.77
CA ASN A 288 10.50 17.63 14.87
C ASN A 288 10.89 16.95 16.19
N ASP A 289 11.92 17.45 16.87
CA ASP A 289 12.34 16.98 18.20
C ASP A 289 12.52 15.44 18.28
N ILE A 290 13.54 14.94 17.58
CA ILE A 290 13.92 13.53 17.51
C ILE A 290 15.28 13.35 18.21
N ASP A 291 15.35 12.57 19.28
CA ASP A 291 16.59 12.32 20.04
C ASP A 291 16.80 10.83 20.33
N ILE A 292 17.46 10.13 19.41
CA ILE A 292 17.85 8.72 19.55
C ILE A 292 19.35 8.64 19.79
N LEU A 293 19.72 8.24 21.00
CA LEU A 293 21.11 8.13 21.44
C LEU A 293 21.67 6.72 21.21
N ASP A 294 22.97 6.62 20.99
CA ASP A 294 23.67 5.33 20.90
C ASP A 294 23.82 4.74 22.32
N GLN A 295 23.18 3.59 22.59
CA GLN A 295 23.21 2.97 23.92
C GLN A 295 24.62 2.51 24.34
N ASP A 296 25.50 2.30 23.35
CA ASP A 296 26.87 1.84 23.53
C ASP A 296 27.92 2.96 23.38
N GLU A 297 27.48 4.22 23.26
CA GLU A 297 28.36 5.38 23.23
C GLU A 297 29.28 5.39 24.47
N GLY A 298 30.59 5.39 24.26
CA GLY A 298 31.59 5.40 25.34
C GLY A 298 31.90 4.05 26.00
N LYS A 299 31.26 2.92 25.61
CA LYS A 299 31.48 1.61 26.25
C LYS A 299 32.63 0.76 25.70
N GLY A 300 33.49 1.30 24.83
CA GLY A 300 34.74 0.65 24.39
C GLY A 300 34.60 -0.70 23.68
N LYS A 301 33.38 -1.17 23.37
CA LYS A 301 33.16 -2.41 22.65
C LYS A 301 33.56 -2.22 21.19
N LYS A 302 34.58 -2.98 20.76
CA LYS A 302 34.95 -3.13 19.35
C LYS A 302 33.75 -3.74 18.63
N TYR A 303 32.93 -2.91 17.98
CA TYR A 303 32.03 -3.39 16.94
C TYR A 303 32.88 -4.26 16.00
N HIS A 304 32.53 -5.54 15.86
CA HIS A 304 33.11 -6.36 14.79
C HIS A 304 32.98 -5.55 13.49
N LYS A 305 34.06 -5.49 12.70
CA LYS A 305 34.38 -4.71 11.48
C LYS A 305 33.29 -4.64 10.35
N ARG A 306 31.99 -4.58 10.69
CA ARG A 306 30.83 -4.61 9.80
C ARG A 306 29.73 -3.60 10.17
N SER A 307 30.04 -2.55 10.95
CA SER A 307 29.12 -1.43 11.21
C SER A 307 29.55 -0.18 10.44
N SER A 308 29.58 -0.25 9.12
CA SER A 308 29.91 0.89 8.25
C SER A 308 28.75 1.86 8.00
N HIS A 309 27.56 1.57 8.52
CA HIS A 309 26.37 2.39 8.30
C HIS A 309 26.39 3.62 9.22
N PRO A 310 26.00 4.81 8.71
CA PRO A 310 25.91 6.02 9.52
C PRO A 310 24.79 5.89 10.58
N PRO A 311 24.81 6.69 11.66
CA PRO A 311 23.75 6.70 12.68
C PRO A 311 22.37 7.06 12.12
N ALA A 312 22.33 7.91 11.10
CA ALA A 312 21.14 8.23 10.32
C ALA A 312 21.47 8.12 8.83
N GLU A 313 20.56 7.58 8.05
CA GLU A 313 20.65 7.51 6.60
C GLU A 313 19.34 7.92 5.95
N CYS A 314 19.43 8.62 4.83
CA CYS A 314 18.27 8.85 3.99
C CYS A 314 18.62 8.98 2.51
N ILE A 315 17.76 8.38 1.68
CA ILE A 315 17.98 8.22 0.24
C ILE A 315 16.67 8.54 -0.49
N ASN A 316 16.74 9.46 -1.47
CA ASN A 316 15.59 9.93 -2.27
C ASN A 316 14.42 10.48 -1.43
N VAL A 317 14.75 11.18 -0.34
CA VAL A 317 13.80 11.84 0.56
C VAL A 317 13.91 13.36 0.39
N ARG A 318 12.78 14.06 0.42
CA ARG A 318 12.70 15.52 0.52
C ARG A 318 11.78 15.91 1.65
N GLY A 319 12.16 16.94 2.39
CA GLY A 319 11.39 17.40 3.52
C GLY A 319 12.21 18.30 4.43
N GLU A 320 11.67 18.59 5.61
CA GLU A 320 12.18 19.59 6.53
C GLU A 320 12.36 19.02 7.92
N SER A 321 13.23 19.64 8.69
CA SER A 321 13.43 19.32 10.09
C SER A 321 13.52 20.56 10.97
N ASN A 322 12.92 20.47 12.16
CA ASN A 322 12.86 21.55 13.14
C ASN A 322 13.16 20.98 14.54
N GLY A 323 13.63 21.82 15.47
CA GLY A 323 13.97 21.40 16.82
C GLY A 323 15.22 20.51 16.93
N ALA A 324 15.32 19.73 18.00
CA ALA A 324 16.49 18.89 18.25
C ALA A 324 16.43 17.61 17.41
N ILE A 325 17.35 17.41 16.45
CA ILE A 325 17.41 16.19 15.61
C ILE A 325 18.74 15.46 15.82
N LYS A 326 18.68 14.33 16.52
CA LYS A 326 19.80 13.42 16.81
C LYS A 326 19.35 11.98 16.57
N PRO A 327 20.06 11.20 15.73
CA PRO A 327 21.12 11.65 14.82
C PRO A 327 20.58 12.53 13.68
N LYS A 328 21.40 13.49 13.20
CA LYS A 328 21.03 14.40 12.10
C LYS A 328 20.80 13.64 10.79
N LEU A 329 19.69 13.91 10.10
CA LEU A 329 19.44 13.46 8.73
C LEU A 329 19.85 14.55 7.73
N ALA A 330 20.72 14.22 6.78
CA ALA A 330 21.29 15.19 5.84
C ALA A 330 20.36 15.59 4.68
N CYS A 331 19.36 14.78 4.36
CA CYS A 331 18.40 15.03 3.28
C CYS A 331 17.22 15.93 3.67
N LEU A 332 17.09 16.28 4.95
CA LEU A 332 16.04 17.16 5.43
C LEU A 332 16.62 18.55 5.64
N ASP A 333 15.99 19.54 5.03
CA ASP A 333 16.40 20.93 5.17
C ASP A 333 16.04 21.42 6.58
N SER A 334 16.98 22.06 7.28
CA SER A 334 16.67 22.72 8.55
C SER A 334 16.01 24.06 8.25
N GLU A 335 14.80 24.32 8.75
CA GLU A 335 14.24 25.68 8.68
C GLU A 335 15.24 26.65 9.34
N ARG A 336 15.69 27.66 8.60
CA ARG A 336 16.34 28.83 9.20
C ARG A 336 15.22 29.66 9.80
N HIS A 337 15.16 29.71 11.14
CA HIS A 337 14.26 30.58 11.88
C HIS A 337 14.26 32.03 11.37
#